data_AF-A0A9F7R0M2-F1
#
_entry.id   AF-A0A9F7R0M2-F1
#
_cell.length_a   1.000
_cell.length_b   1.000
_cell.length_c   1.000
_cell.angle_alpha   90.00
_cell.angle_beta   90.00
_cell.angle_gamma   90.00
#
_symmetry.space_group_name_H-M   'P 1'
#
loop_
_entity.id
_entity.type
_entity.pdbx_description
1 polymer ?
#
loop_
_entity_poly.entity_id
_entity_poly.type
_entity_poly.pdbx_seq_one_letter_code
_entity_poly.pdbx_strand_id
1 'polypeptide(L)'
;MKVQNPNFPEQEGSRLLVLEMSYRIVSDLLMKNASTEWKSSELQQLRDLLGYQRQFYTTCIQFPVASSARAEEVEIWSAFWSSLANFLSEKSFSACAWESARPIILKVMRKFYRFTTEPRRPIRSR
;
A
#
# COMPACT_ATOMS: atom_id res chain seq x y z
N MET A 1 -12.92 3.63 -12.84
CA MET A 1 -12.90 2.83 -11.59
C MET A 1 -13.06 3.78 -10.41
N LYS A 2 -14.15 3.71 -9.65
CA LYS A 2 -14.35 4.50 -8.42
C LYS A 2 -13.99 3.61 -7.23
N VAL A 3 -12.70 3.49 -6.88
CA VAL A 3 -12.30 2.83 -5.64
C VAL A 3 -12.25 3.89 -4.55
N GLN A 4 -13.03 3.72 -3.48
CA GLN A 4 -12.88 4.55 -2.31
C GLN A 4 -11.55 4.23 -1.64
N ASN A 5 -10.74 5.27 -1.40
CA ASN A 5 -9.48 5.12 -0.68
C ASN A 5 -9.77 4.94 0.82
N PRO A 6 -9.41 3.80 1.44
CA PRO A 6 -9.69 3.58 2.85
C PRO A 6 -9.05 4.61 3.77
N ASN A 7 -9.64 4.80 4.94
CA ASN A 7 -9.01 5.58 6.00
C ASN A 7 -7.77 4.84 6.50
N PHE A 8 -6.72 5.61 6.80
CA PHE A 8 -5.50 5.00 7.34
C PHE A 8 -5.76 4.66 8.81
N PRO A 9 -5.37 3.45 9.29
CA PRO A 9 -5.78 2.99 10.61
C PRO A 9 -5.34 3.92 11.73
N GLU A 10 -6.14 4.02 12.79
CA GLU A 10 -5.73 4.81 13.95
C GLU A 10 -4.79 4.01 14.87
N GLN A 11 -5.04 2.71 15.01
CA GLN A 11 -4.25 1.83 15.87
C GLN A 11 -2.88 1.52 15.25
N GLU A 12 -1.82 1.63 16.05
CA GLU A 12 -0.45 1.38 15.59
C GLU A 12 -0.26 -0.03 15.00
N GLY A 13 -0.79 -1.06 15.66
CA GLY A 13 -0.73 -2.43 15.15
C GLY A 13 -1.35 -2.58 13.76
N SER A 14 -2.53 -2.00 13.54
CA SER A 14 -3.19 -1.98 12.22
C SER A 14 -2.38 -1.18 11.20
N ARG A 15 -1.79 -0.04 11.59
CA ARG A 15 -0.96 0.77 10.69
C ARG A 15 0.23 -0.03 10.16
N LEU A 16 0.96 -0.72 11.04
CA LEU A 16 2.13 -1.52 10.67
C LEU A 16 1.73 -2.64 9.71
N LEU A 17 0.63 -3.35 9.99
CA LEU A 17 0.10 -4.41 9.13
C LEU A 17 -0.35 -3.87 7.76
N VAL A 18 -1.07 -2.75 7.74
CA VAL A 18 -1.51 -2.11 6.49
C VAL A 18 -0.31 -1.64 5.66
N LEU A 19 0.70 -1.06 6.30
CA LEU A 19 1.92 -0.62 5.61
C LEU A 19 2.66 -1.82 4.99
N GLU A 20 2.98 -2.86 5.77
CA GLU A 20 3.65 -4.07 5.27
C GLU A 20 2.88 -4.69 4.10
N MET A 21 1.58 -4.94 4.29
CA MET A 21 0.72 -5.56 3.29
C MET A 21 0.67 -4.72 2.01
N SER A 22 0.53 -3.41 2.13
CA SER A 22 0.44 -2.52 0.98
C SER A 22 1.74 -2.46 0.19
N TYR A 23 2.89 -2.39 0.86
CA TYR A 23 4.19 -2.41 0.18
C TYR A 23 4.43 -3.74 -0.53
N ARG A 24 4.07 -4.86 0.11
CA ARG A 24 4.11 -6.19 -0.50
C ARG A 24 3.25 -6.24 -1.76
N ILE A 25 1.96 -5.91 -1.66
CA ILE A 25 1.03 -5.99 -2.79
C ILE A 25 1.46 -5.08 -3.95
N VAL A 26 1.88 -3.84 -3.67
CA VAL A 26 2.33 -2.94 -4.75
C VAL A 26 3.60 -3.46 -5.40
N SER A 27 4.55 -4.00 -4.64
CA SER A 27 5.72 -4.68 -5.22
C SER A 27 5.30 -5.83 -6.14
N ASP A 28 4.37 -6.69 -5.70
CA ASP A 28 3.87 -7.83 -6.48
C ASP A 28 3.11 -7.41 -7.74
N LEU A 29 2.37 -6.30 -7.68
CA LEU A 29 1.70 -5.74 -8.86
C LEU A 29 2.72 -5.23 -9.86
N LEU A 30 3.77 -4.52 -9.41
CA LEU A 30 4.84 -4.02 -10.28
C LEU A 30 5.61 -5.16 -10.96
N MET A 31 5.72 -6.35 -10.35
CA MET A 31 6.28 -7.56 -11.00
C MET A 31 5.48 -8.00 -12.21
N LYS A 32 4.16 -7.80 -12.16
CA LYS A 32 3.22 -8.20 -13.22
C LYS A 32 3.05 -7.10 -14.27
N ASN A 33 3.73 -5.97 -14.10
CA ASN A 33 3.70 -4.91 -15.10
C ASN A 33 4.48 -5.36 -16.34
N ALA A 34 3.74 -5.85 -17.34
CA ALA A 34 4.26 -6.23 -18.64
C ALA A 34 4.48 -5.01 -19.58
N SER A 35 4.23 -3.78 -19.12
CA SER A 35 4.38 -2.59 -19.96
C SER A 35 5.84 -2.30 -20.25
N THR A 36 6.18 -2.36 -21.54
CA THR A 36 7.50 -2.03 -22.12
C THR A 36 7.84 -0.54 -22.05
N GLU A 37 6.92 0.32 -21.59
CA GLU A 37 7.11 1.77 -21.56
C GLU A 37 7.73 2.29 -20.26
N TRP A 38 7.73 1.49 -19.19
CA TRP A 38 8.35 1.89 -17.92
C TRP A 38 9.84 1.62 -17.99
N LYS A 39 10.67 2.62 -17.66
CA LYS A 39 12.13 2.43 -17.63
C LYS A 39 12.48 1.34 -16.61
N SER A 40 13.13 0.29 -17.09
CA SER A 40 13.45 -0.91 -16.29
C SER A 40 14.27 -0.57 -15.04
N SER A 41 15.23 0.36 -15.14
CA SER A 41 16.06 0.80 -14.01
C SER A 41 15.25 1.52 -12.92
N GLU A 42 14.35 2.43 -13.30
CA GLU A 42 13.48 3.15 -12.37
C GLU A 42 12.47 2.18 -11.71
N LEU A 43 11.95 1.22 -12.47
CA LEU A 43 11.06 0.19 -11.94
C LEU A 43 11.78 -0.73 -10.94
N GLN A 44 13.02 -1.12 -11.24
CA GLN A 44 13.82 -1.93 -10.32
C GLN A 44 14.14 -1.16 -9.03
N GLN A 45 14.56 0.10 -9.13
CA GLN A 45 14.79 0.95 -7.95
C GLN A 45 13.53 1.09 -7.09
N LEU A 46 12.36 1.31 -7.71
CA LEU A 46 11.10 1.38 -6.98
C LEU A 46 10.80 0.06 -6.25
N ARG A 47 11.03 -1.09 -6.89
CA ARG A 47 10.84 -2.41 -6.28
C ARG A 47 11.77 -2.63 -5.10
N ASP A 48 13.04 -2.26 -5.22
CA ASP A 48 14.02 -2.39 -4.14
C ASP A 48 13.63 -1.52 -2.93
N LEU A 49 13.19 -0.29 -3.18
CA LEU A 49 12.70 0.62 -2.13
C LEU A 49 11.45 0.07 -1.43
N LEU A 50 10.49 -0.48 -2.18
CA LEU A 50 9.29 -1.11 -1.61
C LEU A 50 9.65 -2.35 -0.80
N GLY A 51 10.61 -3.16 -1.29
CA GLY A 51 11.14 -4.32 -0.58
C GLY A 51 11.78 -3.94 0.75
N TYR A 52 12.61 -2.89 0.77
CA TYR A 52 13.21 -2.36 1.99
C TYR A 52 12.16 -1.87 2.99
N GLN A 53 11.18 -1.09 2.53
CA GLN A 53 10.09 -0.61 3.39
C GLN A 53 9.29 -1.77 3.97
N ARG A 54 8.93 -2.77 3.16
CA ARG A 54 8.26 -3.98 3.62
C ARG A 54 9.06 -4.68 4.72
N GLN A 55 10.35 -4.95 4.48
CA GLN A 55 11.21 -5.63 5.44
C GLN A 55 11.27 -4.87 6.77
N PHE A 56 11.41 -3.55 6.72
CA PHE A 56 11.37 -2.70 7.91
C PHE A 56 10.09 -2.94 8.73
N TYR A 57 8.90 -2.83 8.11
CA TYR A 57 7.64 -3.03 8.83
C TYR A 57 7.43 -4.48 9.28
N THR A 58 7.92 -5.48 8.54
CA THR A 58 7.90 -6.88 8.99
C THR A 58 8.63 -7.03 10.32
N THR A 59 9.77 -6.35 10.52
CA THR A 59 10.50 -6.41 11.80
C THR A 59 9.79 -5.68 12.95
N CYS A 60 8.95 -4.69 12.65
CA CYS A 60 8.19 -3.94 13.65
C CYS A 60 6.91 -4.66 14.10
N ILE A 61 6.41 -5.63 13.34
CA ILE A 61 5.21 -6.40 13.70
C ILE A 61 5.60 -7.44 14.76
N GLN A 62 5.47 -7.07 16.03
CA GLN A 62 5.84 -7.93 17.17
C GLN A 62 4.66 -8.66 17.83
N PHE A 63 3.42 -8.47 17.36
CA PHE A 63 2.22 -8.97 18.06
C PHE A 63 1.32 -9.84 17.17
N PRO A 64 0.73 -10.93 17.71
CA PRO A 64 -0.31 -11.67 17.02
C PRO A 64 -1.53 -10.77 16.77
N VAL A 65 -2.16 -10.96 15.60
CA VAL A 65 -3.31 -10.20 15.07
C VAL A 65 -4.60 -10.56 15.84
N ALA A 66 -4.60 -10.38 17.16
CA ALA A 66 -5.65 -10.94 18.03
C ALA A 66 -6.79 -9.97 18.38
N SER A 67 -6.74 -8.69 17.99
CA SER A 67 -7.87 -7.78 18.23
C SER A 67 -8.78 -7.65 17.00
N SER A 68 -10.09 -7.77 17.21
CA SER A 68 -11.12 -7.69 16.16
C SER A 68 -11.08 -6.38 15.37
N ALA A 69 -10.83 -5.26 16.05
CA ALA A 69 -10.70 -3.95 15.40
C ALA A 69 -9.48 -3.86 14.45
N ARG A 70 -8.36 -4.54 14.78
CA ARG A 70 -7.20 -4.61 13.88
C ARG A 70 -7.52 -5.43 12.64
N ALA A 71 -8.30 -6.50 12.79
CA ALA A 71 -8.71 -7.35 11.68
C ALA A 71 -9.58 -6.59 10.68
N GLU A 72 -10.59 -5.85 11.14
CA GLU A 72 -11.49 -5.08 10.26
C GLU A 72 -10.74 -4.01 9.44
N GLU A 73 -9.88 -3.21 10.09
CA GLU A 73 -9.10 -2.18 9.38
C GLU A 73 -8.19 -2.80 8.31
N VAL A 74 -7.55 -3.93 8.61
CA VAL A 74 -6.68 -4.65 7.66
C VAL A 74 -7.49 -5.27 6.53
N GLU A 75 -8.67 -5.83 6.81
CA GLU A 75 -9.57 -6.40 5.80
C GLU A 75 -10.05 -5.35 4.79
N ILE A 76 -10.41 -4.14 5.25
CA ILE A 76 -10.81 -3.04 4.36
C ILE A 76 -9.68 -2.69 3.38
N TRP A 77 -8.44 -2.61 3.89
CA TRP A 77 -7.26 -2.35 3.04
C TRP A 77 -6.96 -3.52 2.10
N SER A 78 -7.12 -4.75 2.56
CA SER A 78 -6.97 -5.96 1.74
C SER A 78 -7.98 -5.97 0.58
N ALA A 79 -9.24 -5.64 0.86
CA ALA A 79 -10.30 -5.53 -0.14
C ALA A 79 -10.02 -4.40 -1.16
N PHE A 80 -9.55 -3.24 -0.69
CA PHE A 80 -9.14 -2.14 -1.56
C PHE A 80 -8.06 -2.57 -2.56
N TRP A 81 -6.99 -3.20 -2.07
CA TRP A 81 -5.90 -3.67 -2.93
C TRP A 81 -6.32 -4.81 -3.85
N SER A 82 -7.16 -5.71 -3.37
CA SER A 82 -7.73 -6.79 -4.17
C SER A 82 -8.57 -6.25 -5.32
N SER A 83 -9.38 -5.22 -5.09
CA SER A 83 -10.16 -4.55 -6.15
C SER A 83 -9.24 -3.96 -7.22
N LEU A 84 -8.14 -3.31 -6.83
CA LEU A 84 -7.17 -2.75 -7.77
C LEU A 84 -6.43 -3.85 -8.56
N ALA A 85 -6.02 -4.91 -7.88
CA ALA A 85 -5.35 -6.07 -8.49
C ALA A 85 -6.27 -6.79 -9.49
N ASN A 86 -7.54 -6.98 -9.13
CA ASN A 86 -8.55 -7.58 -10.00
C ASN A 86 -8.78 -6.71 -11.24
N PHE A 87 -8.92 -5.39 -11.08
CA PHE A 87 -9.02 -4.48 -12.21
C PHE A 87 -7.83 -4.59 -13.18
N LEU A 88 -6.60 -4.60 -12.66
CA LEU A 88 -5.40 -4.77 -13.48
C LEU A 88 -5.41 -6.13 -14.19
N SER A 89 -5.77 -7.20 -13.49
CA SER A 89 -5.85 -8.56 -14.04
C SER A 89 -6.92 -8.70 -15.13
N GLU A 90 -8.13 -8.17 -14.90
CA GLU A 90 -9.23 -8.15 -15.89
C GLU A 90 -8.84 -7.40 -17.16
N LYS A 91 -7.97 -6.39 -17.05
CA LYS A 91 -7.42 -5.63 -18.17
C LYS A 91 -6.08 -6.16 -18.67
N SER A 92 -5.73 -7.40 -18.30
CA SER A 92 -4.50 -8.10 -18.69
C SER A 92 -3.23 -7.27 -18.48
N PHE A 93 -3.19 -6.47 -17.41
CA PHE A 93 -2.09 -5.57 -17.07
C PHE A 93 -1.67 -4.64 -18.22
N SER A 94 -2.62 -4.25 -19.09
CA SER A 94 -2.36 -3.35 -20.21
C SER A 94 -1.85 -1.97 -19.77
N ALA A 95 -1.13 -1.29 -20.66
CA ALA A 95 -0.58 0.05 -20.40
C ALA A 95 -1.66 1.05 -19.93
N CYS A 96 -2.82 1.08 -20.60
CA CYS A 96 -3.94 1.94 -20.21
C CYS A 96 -4.49 1.64 -18.81
N ALA A 97 -4.52 0.37 -18.41
CA ALA A 97 -4.94 -0.03 -17.07
C ALA A 97 -3.93 0.44 -16.02
N TRP A 98 -2.63 0.34 -16.32
CA TRP A 98 -1.57 0.86 -15.47
C TRP A 98 -1.59 2.38 -15.34
N GLU A 99 -1.81 3.12 -16.43
CA GLU A 99 -1.98 4.58 -16.35
C GLU A 99 -3.20 4.99 -15.52
N SER A 100 -4.24 4.15 -15.50
CA SER A 100 -5.41 4.36 -14.63
C SER A 100 -5.13 4.03 -13.16
N ALA A 101 -4.34 2.98 -12.89
CA ALA A 101 -4.03 2.51 -11.53
C ALA A 101 -2.91 3.33 -10.85
N ARG A 102 -1.90 3.76 -11.61
CA ARG A 102 -0.74 4.52 -11.13
C ARG A 102 -1.10 5.71 -10.25
N PRO A 103 -2.00 6.64 -10.63
CA PRO A 103 -2.33 7.78 -9.79
C PRO A 103 -2.99 7.38 -8.46
N ILE A 104 -3.72 6.25 -8.43
CA ILE A 104 -4.34 5.73 -7.21
C ILE A 104 -3.27 5.19 -6.26
N ILE A 105 -2.35 4.37 -6.77
CA ILE A 105 -1.20 3.85 -6.00
C ILE A 105 -0.36 5.01 -5.45
N LEU A 106 -0.02 5.99 -6.29
CA LEU A 106 0.76 7.16 -5.88
C LEU A 106 0.06 7.97 -4.78
N LYS A 107 -1.27 8.16 -4.87
CA LYS A 107 -2.05 8.84 -3.85
C LYS A 107 -1.97 8.12 -2.51
N VAL A 108 -2.07 6.80 -2.51
CA VAL A 108 -1.96 5.97 -1.29
C VAL A 108 -0.54 6.02 -0.73
N MET A 109 0.49 5.84 -1.55
CA MET A 109 1.88 5.87 -1.09
C MET A 109 2.28 7.24 -0.51
N ARG A 110 1.81 8.34 -1.12
CA ARG A 110 1.98 9.69 -0.54
C ARG A 110 1.25 9.85 0.79
N LYS A 111 0.06 9.25 0.92
CA LYS A 111 -0.70 9.26 2.18
C LYS A 111 0.09 8.54 3.28
N PHE A 112 0.62 7.36 3.00
CA PHE A 112 1.48 6.63 3.94
C PHE A 112 2.70 7.43 4.36
N TYR A 113 3.43 7.99 3.38
CA TYR A 113 4.59 8.83 3.66
C TYR A 113 4.27 9.97 4.63
N ARG A 114 3.17 10.70 4.42
CA ARG A 114 2.76 11.77 5.34
C ARG A 114 2.48 11.24 6.74
N PHE A 115 1.77 10.12 6.86
CA PHE A 115 1.45 9.54 8.17
C PHE A 115 2.65 8.98 8.93
N THR A 116 3.71 8.59 8.23
CA THR A 116 4.92 8.02 8.84
C THR A 116 6.01 9.06 9.09
N THR A 117 5.96 10.23 8.45
CA THR A 117 6.99 11.28 8.55
C THR A 117 6.52 12.58 9.20
N GLU A 118 5.21 12.88 9.21
CA GLU A 118 4.72 14.08 9.88
C GLU A 118 4.68 13.86 11.40
N PRO A 119 5.30 14.74 12.22
CA PRO A 119 5.20 14.65 13.66
C PRO A 119 3.73 14.81 14.06
N ARG A 120 3.18 13.81 14.75
CA ARG A 120 1.85 13.94 15.36
C ARG A 120 1.89 15.17 16.26
N ARG A 121 1.06 16.19 15.95
CA ARG A 121 0.93 17.35 16.82
C ARG A 121 0.64 16.84 18.24
N PRO A 122 1.37 17.27 19.28
CA PRO A 122 1.08 16.85 20.63
C PRO A 122 -0.37 17.22 20.93
N ILE A 123 -1.15 16.23 21.40
CA ILE A 123 -2.49 16.46 21.91
C ILE A 123 -2.31 17.49 23.04
N ARG A 124 -2.78 18.72 22.83
CA ARG A 124 -2.85 19.70 23.93
C ARG A 124 -3.84 19.12 24.94
N SER A 125 -3.30 18.57 26.03
CA SER A 125 -4.06 18.28 27.24
C SER A 125 -4.71 19.58 27.70
N ARG A 126 -6.04 19.64 27.66
CA ARG A 126 -6.83 20.64 28.39
C ARG A 126 -7.21 20.06 29.73
#